data_AF-A0A818ZSI7-F1
#
_entry.id   AF-A0A818ZSI7-F1
#
_cell.length_a   1.000
_cell.length_b   1.000
_cell.length_c   1.000
_cell.angle_alpha   90.00
_cell.angle_beta   90.00
_cell.angle_gamma   90.00
#
_symmetry.space_group_name_H-M   'P 1'
#
loop_
_entity.id
_entity.type
_entity.pdbx_description
1 polymer ?
#
loop_
_entity_poly.entity_id
_entity_poly.type
_entity_poly.pdbx_seq_one_letter_code
_entity_poly.pdbx_strand_id
1 'polypeptide(L)'
;MWVYIVVFTSFAVYITLSFIFLRKPHFLHKRRRPAFIARNIAHRGGAAESIENTLLAFDTGLTNGVEMLELDCHLTKDNQVVVHHDFSLDRTTGEEIFIRDIEYHNLPRISTNVDLYYDASTVISCDNNPTNEELLRIPLLKDVFERYPAIPINIDVKEHNDELIRQISKLIQEYQREHLTYWGSFNHVVCQKLTAENSRIVRFCSLKEAIGIVIAYWLGLLPFIPLKPGVFEVPIPGEVFQKITRNFNWKFKMLFYLAERALNNKSMFVHLQRRGIPVYVWTLNNEQEFEYAIQRMSVTVEELHIAVEANDNATTEQLLGNLCEGLRHAREDRERFLDEFDIVLQWAKESGKSIYYLDFKIISLRTMTDLQQLKNIKLDYEDNIAIVQLNQENSKVNTLSRKMMNEFVPVFNHLKKDDNIKGIIVISAKPGSFIAGADINMFESVKSRDELYQMSRNGQEIMNQIEQSSKPIIAAIAGSCLGGGFEVALACHYRIAMNDKRTGFGVPEVKLGLLPGAGGTQRLLKNLSLSDALDLILTGKEIKAKKAKAMGLVDILVEPIRSDVQDIEEQNIEYLRSIAIRKVKYVFNH
;
A
#
# COMPACT_ATOMS: atom_id res chain seq x y z
N MET A 1 -0.54 18.88 54.19
CA MET A 1 -1.48 19.91 53.69
C MET A 1 -0.81 20.86 52.70
N TRP A 2 0.27 21.54 53.05
CA TRP A 2 1.00 22.47 52.16
C TRP A 2 1.49 21.85 50.83
N VAL A 3 2.08 20.65 50.86
CA VAL A 3 2.51 19.95 49.64
C VAL A 3 1.33 19.74 48.68
N TYR A 4 0.18 19.31 49.19
CA TYR A 4 -1.03 19.14 48.38
C TYR A 4 -1.50 20.47 47.78
N ILE A 5 -1.55 21.55 48.57
CA ILE A 5 -1.94 22.87 48.08
C ILE A 5 -1.03 23.33 46.94
N VAL A 6 0.29 23.18 47.09
CA VAL A 6 1.27 23.56 46.05
C VAL A 6 1.10 22.70 44.80
N VAL A 7 0.95 21.38 44.94
CA VAL A 7 0.78 20.45 43.81
C VAL A 7 -0.52 20.73 43.06
N PHE A 8 -1.65 20.86 43.76
CA PHE A 8 -2.95 21.16 43.14
C PHE A 8 -2.96 22.53 42.48
N THR A 9 -2.40 23.55 43.12
CA THR A 9 -2.33 24.90 42.55
C THR A 9 -1.45 24.91 41.30
N SER A 10 -0.28 24.27 41.33
CA SER A 10 0.62 24.17 40.18
C SER A 10 -0.03 23.41 39.02
N PHE A 11 -0.77 22.33 39.31
CA PHE A 11 -1.50 21.57 38.29
C PHE A 11 -2.66 22.37 37.69
N ALA A 12 -3.41 23.12 38.51
CA ALA A 12 -4.47 24.01 38.03
C ALA A 12 -3.93 25.14 37.14
N VAL A 13 -2.80 25.75 37.54
CA VAL A 13 -2.10 26.75 36.72
C VAL A 13 -1.63 26.13 35.41
N TYR A 14 -1.03 24.94 35.45
CA TYR A 14 -0.60 24.21 34.25
C TYR A 14 -1.74 23.97 33.27
N ILE A 15 -2.87 23.41 33.72
CA ILE A 15 -4.04 23.15 32.87
C ILE A 15 -4.54 24.46 32.26
N THR A 16 -4.64 25.51 33.07
CA THR A 16 -5.13 26.83 32.64
C THR A 16 -4.23 27.42 31.55
N LEU A 17 -2.91 27.44 31.78
CA LEU A 17 -1.94 27.96 30.81
C LEU A 17 -1.88 27.10 29.55
N SER A 18 -1.89 25.77 29.69
CA SER A 18 -1.95 24.84 28.56
C SER A 18 -3.16 25.14 27.67
N PHE A 19 -4.34 25.29 28.26
CA PHE A 19 -5.57 25.61 27.54
C PHE A 19 -5.51 26.98 26.85
N ILE A 20 -5.03 28.01 27.55
CA ILE A 20 -4.88 29.37 26.99
C ILE A 20 -3.92 29.35 25.80
N PHE A 21 -2.74 28.76 25.95
CA PHE A 21 -1.72 28.74 24.91
C PHE A 21 -2.06 27.78 23.76
N LEU A 22 -2.83 26.72 24.01
CA LEU A 22 -3.38 25.88 22.95
C LEU A 22 -4.27 26.72 22.02
N ARG A 23 -5.09 27.60 22.58
CA ARG A 23 -5.98 28.46 21.79
C ARG A 23 -5.29 29.69 21.21
N LYS A 24 -4.34 30.26 21.94
CA LYS A 24 -3.58 31.46 21.56
C LYS A 24 -2.08 31.18 21.57
N PRO A 25 -1.56 30.40 20.60
CA PRO A 25 -0.15 30.04 20.56
C PRO A 25 0.78 31.24 20.39
N HIS A 26 0.28 32.38 19.93
CA HIS A 26 1.05 33.60 19.69
C HIS A 26 1.67 34.22 20.94
N PHE A 27 1.20 33.85 22.14
CA PHE A 27 1.84 34.26 23.38
C PHE A 27 3.23 33.63 23.57
N LEU A 28 3.46 32.44 23.02
CA LEU A 28 4.72 31.69 23.17
C LEU A 28 5.47 31.52 21.84
N HIS A 29 4.76 31.49 20.71
CA HIS A 29 5.34 31.16 19.40
C HIS A 29 5.01 32.24 18.37
N LYS A 30 6.04 32.72 17.66
CA LYS A 30 5.82 33.54 16.47
C LYS A 30 5.11 32.71 15.40
N ARG A 31 4.06 33.28 14.79
CA ARG A 31 3.34 32.64 13.67
C ARG A 31 4.30 32.49 12.48
N ARG A 32 4.40 31.28 11.95
CA ARG A 32 5.11 31.00 10.70
C ARG A 32 4.32 31.50 9.49
N ARG A 33 5.04 31.84 8.44
CA ARG A 33 4.48 32.26 7.15
C ARG A 33 5.07 31.32 6.09
N PRO A 34 4.41 30.20 5.77
CA PRO A 34 4.88 29.32 4.72
C PRO A 34 4.85 30.09 3.38
N ALA A 35 5.80 29.78 2.50
CA ALA A 35 5.92 30.45 1.19
C ALA A 35 4.70 30.20 0.29
N PHE A 36 4.10 29.02 0.41
CA PHE A 36 2.86 28.62 -0.23
C PHE A 36 2.06 27.73 0.71
N ILE A 37 0.76 27.57 0.42
CA ILE A 37 -0.09 26.55 1.03
C ILE A 37 -0.88 25.96 -0.12
N ALA A 38 -0.71 24.67 -0.37
CA ALA A 38 -1.46 23.95 -1.39
C ALA A 38 -2.72 23.36 -0.77
N ARG A 39 -3.84 23.50 -1.48
CA ARG A 39 -5.14 22.99 -1.09
C ARG A 39 -5.45 21.68 -1.77
N ASN A 40 -4.97 21.50 -2.99
CA ASN A 40 -5.09 20.28 -3.76
C ASN A 40 -3.72 19.72 -4.13
N ILE A 41 -3.42 18.48 -3.73
CA ILE A 41 -2.08 17.88 -3.86
C ILE A 41 -2.18 16.58 -4.63
N ALA A 42 -1.57 16.49 -5.81
CA ALA A 42 -1.61 15.27 -6.60
C ALA A 42 -0.57 14.26 -6.12
N HIS A 43 -1.03 13.20 -5.46
CA HIS A 43 -0.20 12.07 -5.08
C HIS A 43 0.31 11.31 -6.32
N ARG A 44 1.60 10.96 -6.34
CA ARG A 44 2.29 10.38 -7.52
C ARG A 44 2.04 11.16 -8.81
N GLY A 45 1.87 12.48 -8.63
CA GLY A 45 1.52 13.45 -9.66
C GLY A 45 0.20 13.22 -10.40
N GLY A 46 -0.81 12.63 -9.76
CA GLY A 46 -2.18 12.63 -10.32
C GLY A 46 -2.62 11.25 -10.77
N ALA A 47 -2.16 10.23 -10.04
CA ALA A 47 -2.49 8.82 -10.23
C ALA A 47 -3.99 8.48 -10.11
N ALA A 48 -4.89 9.46 -9.91
CA ALA A 48 -6.34 9.27 -10.01
C ALA A 48 -6.86 9.55 -11.43
N GLU A 49 -6.18 10.45 -12.15
CA GLU A 49 -6.65 11.08 -13.38
C GLU A 49 -6.00 10.46 -14.63
N SER A 50 -4.80 9.90 -14.47
CA SER A 50 -4.05 9.27 -15.56
C SER A 50 -2.98 8.31 -15.02
N ILE A 51 -2.16 7.78 -15.92
CA ILE A 51 -1.06 6.87 -15.61
C ILE A 51 -0.05 7.59 -14.69
N GLU A 52 0.06 7.12 -13.46
CA GLU A 52 0.90 7.73 -12.42
C GLU A 52 2.36 7.94 -12.85
N ASN A 53 3.03 8.90 -12.20
CA ASN A 53 4.46 9.21 -12.44
C ASN A 53 4.80 9.52 -13.92
N THR A 54 3.83 10.00 -14.71
CA THR A 54 4.03 10.47 -16.08
C THR A 54 3.79 11.98 -16.18
N LEU A 55 4.41 12.64 -17.15
CA LEU A 55 4.10 14.05 -17.43
C LEU A 55 2.62 14.24 -17.80
N LEU A 56 1.98 13.23 -18.41
CA LEU A 56 0.56 13.25 -18.75
C LEU A 56 -0.33 13.30 -17.49
N ALA A 57 -0.04 12.50 -16.47
CA ALA A 57 -0.75 12.60 -15.19
C ALA A 57 -0.56 13.98 -14.55
N PHE A 58 0.65 14.54 -14.67
CA PHE A 58 0.96 15.84 -14.07
C PHE A 58 0.17 16.94 -14.79
N ASP A 59 0.14 16.95 -16.13
CA ASP A 59 -0.66 17.88 -16.92
C ASP A 59 -2.15 17.76 -16.59
N THR A 60 -2.65 16.53 -16.50
CA THR A 60 -4.08 16.25 -16.25
C THR A 60 -4.49 16.73 -14.86
N GLY A 61 -3.70 16.38 -13.83
CA GLY A 61 -3.94 16.84 -12.47
C GLY A 61 -3.93 18.36 -12.36
N LEU A 62 -2.92 19.02 -12.94
CA LEU A 62 -2.83 20.49 -12.93
C LEU A 62 -3.99 21.16 -13.67
N THR A 63 -4.43 20.59 -14.80
CA THR A 63 -5.62 21.06 -15.53
C THR A 63 -6.89 20.93 -14.69
N ASN A 64 -6.97 19.89 -13.85
CA ASN A 64 -8.08 19.65 -12.94
C ASN A 64 -7.96 20.41 -11.60
N GLY A 65 -7.04 21.38 -11.50
CA GLY A 65 -6.95 22.29 -10.36
C GLY A 65 -6.09 21.77 -9.20
N VAL A 66 -5.15 20.85 -9.46
CA VAL A 66 -4.07 20.53 -8.52
C VAL A 66 -3.16 21.74 -8.33
N GLU A 67 -2.80 22.03 -7.08
CA GLU A 67 -1.96 23.17 -6.70
C GLU A 67 -0.53 22.76 -6.31
N MET A 68 -0.28 21.48 -6.01
CA MET A 68 1.04 20.93 -5.71
C MET A 68 1.16 19.48 -6.19
N LEU A 69 2.33 19.11 -6.70
CA LEU A 69 2.63 17.72 -7.04
C LEU A 69 3.38 17.05 -5.88
N GLU A 70 2.91 15.89 -5.44
CA GLU A 70 3.65 15.01 -4.53
C GLU A 70 4.37 13.94 -5.34
N LEU A 71 5.68 13.85 -5.13
CA LEU A 71 6.61 13.11 -5.97
C LEU A 71 7.55 12.26 -5.10
N ASP A 72 7.76 11.04 -5.53
CA ASP A 72 8.85 10.19 -5.08
C ASP A 72 10.01 10.26 -6.06
N CYS A 73 11.23 10.17 -5.54
CA CYS A 73 12.44 10.26 -6.35
C CYS A 73 13.38 9.09 -6.12
N HIS A 74 14.01 8.63 -7.20
CA HIS A 74 15.03 7.58 -7.20
C HIS A 74 16.22 7.99 -8.07
N LEU A 75 17.39 7.37 -7.82
CA LEU A 75 18.56 7.53 -8.68
C LEU A 75 18.67 6.37 -9.66
N THR A 76 18.97 6.70 -10.91
CA THR A 76 19.46 5.73 -11.90
C THR A 76 20.93 5.39 -11.68
N LYS A 77 21.42 4.36 -12.37
CA LYS A 77 22.83 3.94 -12.33
C LYS A 77 23.80 5.05 -12.73
N ASP A 78 23.39 5.92 -13.66
CA ASP A 78 24.13 7.11 -14.14
C ASP A 78 23.80 8.39 -13.34
N ASN A 79 23.29 8.23 -12.11
CA ASN A 79 22.99 9.29 -11.15
C ASN A 79 22.01 10.37 -11.66
N GLN A 80 21.07 9.99 -12.53
CA GLN A 80 19.96 10.86 -12.88
C GLN A 80 18.84 10.70 -11.85
N VAL A 81 18.26 11.81 -11.39
CA VAL A 81 17.13 11.80 -10.46
C VAL A 81 15.84 11.64 -11.26
N VAL A 82 15.20 10.49 -11.12
CA VAL A 82 13.91 10.19 -11.76
C VAL A 82 12.77 10.32 -10.76
N VAL A 83 11.59 10.68 -11.27
CA VAL A 83 10.36 10.75 -10.50
C VAL A 83 9.56 9.48 -10.71
N HIS A 84 9.47 8.65 -9.68
CA HIS A 84 8.75 7.39 -9.69
C HIS A 84 8.48 6.94 -8.26
N HIS A 85 7.32 6.32 -8.00
CA HIS A 85 6.94 5.89 -6.65
C HIS A 85 7.69 4.64 -6.16
N ASP A 86 7.90 3.68 -7.07
CA ASP A 86 8.49 2.39 -6.71
C ASP A 86 9.99 2.36 -7.04
N PHE A 87 10.76 1.69 -6.19
CA PHE A 87 12.18 1.43 -6.44
C PHE A 87 12.42 0.45 -7.61
N SER A 88 11.41 -0.32 -7.98
CA SER A 88 11.41 -1.24 -9.11
C SER A 88 10.30 -0.92 -10.10
N LEU A 89 10.54 -1.28 -11.36
CA LEU A 89 9.67 -0.93 -12.48
C LEU A 89 8.67 -2.03 -12.83
N ASP A 90 8.68 -3.15 -12.12
CA ASP A 90 7.89 -4.34 -12.46
C ASP A 90 6.39 -4.07 -12.50
N ARG A 91 5.88 -3.22 -11.60
CA ARG A 91 4.47 -2.87 -11.57
C ARG A 91 4.07 -1.90 -12.69
N THR A 92 4.91 -0.92 -12.98
CA THR A 92 4.58 0.16 -13.91
C THR A 92 4.97 -0.16 -15.34
N THR A 93 5.95 -1.04 -15.56
CA THR A 93 6.47 -1.37 -16.90
C THR A 93 6.40 -2.86 -17.24
N GLY A 94 6.17 -3.74 -16.25
CA GLY A 94 6.22 -5.19 -16.42
C GLY A 94 7.63 -5.78 -16.42
N GLU A 95 8.67 -4.95 -16.27
CA GLU A 95 10.07 -5.37 -16.27
C GLU A 95 10.65 -5.38 -14.86
N GLU A 96 11.27 -6.50 -14.45
CA GLU A 96 11.90 -6.67 -13.13
C GLU A 96 13.26 -5.92 -13.04
N ILE A 97 13.20 -4.60 -13.16
CA ILE A 97 14.37 -3.72 -13.16
C ILE A 97 14.28 -2.79 -11.95
N PHE A 98 15.37 -2.71 -11.19
CA PHE A 98 15.53 -1.68 -10.18
C PHE A 98 16.07 -0.42 -10.83
N ILE A 99 15.48 0.74 -10.50
CA ILE A 99 15.89 2.03 -11.09
C ILE A 99 17.39 2.27 -10.89
N ARG A 100 17.92 1.96 -9.71
CA ARG A 100 19.34 2.11 -9.36
C ARG A 100 20.32 1.30 -10.23
N ASP A 101 19.83 0.28 -10.91
CA ASP A 101 20.66 -0.70 -11.64
C ASP A 101 20.68 -0.45 -13.15
N ILE A 102 19.94 0.55 -13.64
CA ILE A 102 19.82 0.89 -15.06
C ILE A 102 20.15 2.35 -15.33
N GLU A 103 20.75 2.63 -16.48
CA GLU A 103 21.03 4.00 -16.93
C GLU A 103 19.75 4.64 -17.47
N TYR A 104 19.60 5.95 -17.29
CA TYR A 104 18.35 6.65 -17.60
C TYR A 104 17.84 6.40 -19.03
N HIS A 105 18.74 6.45 -20.02
CA HIS A 105 18.37 6.27 -21.43
C HIS A 105 17.90 4.85 -21.77
N ASN A 106 18.12 3.88 -20.87
CA ASN A 106 17.69 2.49 -21.01
C ASN A 106 16.42 2.20 -20.19
N LEU A 107 15.90 3.16 -19.43
CA LEU A 107 14.69 2.94 -18.64
C LEU A 107 13.52 2.54 -19.55
N PRO A 108 12.78 1.47 -19.22
CA PRO A 108 11.57 1.13 -19.92
C PRO A 108 10.50 2.20 -19.70
N ARG A 109 9.55 2.25 -20.62
CA ARG A 109 8.40 3.16 -20.54
C ARG A 109 7.35 2.58 -19.62
N ILE A 110 6.56 3.46 -19.02
CA ILE A 110 5.40 3.08 -18.24
C ILE A 110 4.34 2.48 -19.18
N SER A 111 3.79 1.35 -18.76
CA SER A 111 2.72 0.63 -19.43
C SER A 111 1.48 1.51 -19.55
N THR A 112 0.70 1.33 -20.62
CA THR A 112 -0.60 1.99 -20.80
C THR A 112 -1.66 1.49 -19.82
N ASN A 113 -1.38 0.41 -19.09
CA ASN A 113 -2.20 -0.17 -18.03
C ASN A 113 -1.32 -0.37 -16.79
N VAL A 114 -1.65 0.32 -15.69
CA VAL A 114 -0.90 0.26 -14.42
C VAL A 114 -1.84 -0.02 -13.25
N ASP A 115 -1.48 -1.00 -12.43
CA ASP A 115 -2.21 -1.38 -11.21
C ASP A 115 -2.04 -0.32 -10.12
N LEU A 116 -3.13 0.14 -9.50
CA LEU A 116 -3.05 1.02 -8.33
C LEU A 116 -2.81 0.23 -7.02
N TYR A 117 -1.79 0.66 -6.27
CA TYR A 117 -1.27 -0.06 -5.09
C TYR A 117 -2.29 -0.30 -3.96
N TYR A 118 -3.31 0.56 -3.80
CA TYR A 118 -4.23 0.50 -2.67
C TYR A 118 -5.51 -0.28 -2.93
N ASP A 119 -5.76 -0.64 -4.19
CA ASP A 119 -6.86 -1.50 -4.58
C ASP A 119 -6.46 -2.35 -5.80
N ALA A 120 -6.02 -3.59 -5.55
CA ALA A 120 -5.61 -4.56 -6.58
C ALA A 120 -6.75 -4.99 -7.55
N SER A 121 -7.89 -4.29 -7.53
CA SER A 121 -9.00 -4.42 -8.47
C SER A 121 -9.17 -3.21 -9.41
N THR A 122 -8.35 -2.15 -9.23
CA THR A 122 -8.45 -0.91 -10.00
C THR A 122 -7.18 -0.69 -10.83
N VAL A 123 -7.31 -0.86 -12.14
CA VAL A 123 -6.28 -0.54 -13.14
C VAL A 123 -6.67 0.74 -13.86
N ILE A 124 -5.78 1.73 -13.79
CA ILE A 124 -5.91 2.93 -14.62
C ILE A 124 -5.34 2.60 -16.00
N SER A 125 -6.19 2.70 -17.01
CA SER A 125 -5.75 2.75 -18.40
C SER A 125 -5.96 4.14 -18.95
N CYS A 126 -5.05 4.57 -19.82
CA CYS A 126 -5.39 5.63 -20.75
C CYS A 126 -6.37 5.08 -21.80
N ASP A 127 -7.65 5.46 -21.72
CA ASP A 127 -8.66 5.13 -22.75
C ASP A 127 -8.28 5.74 -24.12
N ASN A 128 -7.44 6.78 -24.11
CA ASN A 128 -6.79 7.32 -25.28
C ASN A 128 -5.33 6.88 -25.25
N ASN A 129 -4.98 5.82 -25.99
CA ASN A 129 -3.60 5.43 -26.26
C ASN A 129 -2.78 6.70 -26.54
N PRO A 130 -1.89 7.16 -25.65
CA PRO A 130 -1.09 8.34 -25.95
C PRO A 130 -0.18 7.95 -27.10
N THR A 131 -0.52 8.36 -28.31
CA THR A 131 0.30 8.12 -29.51
C THR A 131 1.67 8.78 -29.39
N ASN A 132 1.83 9.69 -28.42
CA ASN A 132 3.11 10.27 -28.05
C ASN A 132 3.82 9.43 -26.98
N GLU A 133 4.75 8.60 -27.43
CA GLU A 133 5.60 7.74 -26.61
C GLU A 133 6.41 8.50 -25.53
N GLU A 134 6.64 9.80 -25.72
CA GLU A 134 7.34 10.66 -24.76
C GLU A 134 6.56 10.83 -23.45
N LEU A 135 5.23 10.79 -23.53
CA LEU A 135 4.34 10.97 -22.37
C LEU A 135 4.37 9.78 -21.40
N LEU A 136 4.81 8.60 -21.85
CA LEU A 136 4.94 7.39 -21.03
C LEU A 136 6.35 7.20 -20.46
N ARG A 137 7.28 8.12 -20.74
CA ARG A 137 8.63 8.08 -20.18
C ARG A 137 8.58 8.40 -18.69
N ILE A 138 9.40 7.69 -17.90
CA ILE A 138 9.65 8.06 -16.49
C ILE A 138 10.37 9.42 -16.48
N PRO A 139 9.77 10.49 -15.94
CA PRO A 139 10.33 11.83 -16.05
C PRO A 139 11.56 11.99 -15.15
N LEU A 140 12.52 12.80 -15.59
CA LEU A 140 13.54 13.30 -14.67
C LEU A 140 12.95 14.40 -13.82
N LEU A 141 13.45 14.54 -12.58
CA LEU A 141 13.05 15.64 -11.71
C LEU A 141 13.36 17.00 -12.35
N LYS A 142 14.45 17.11 -13.12
CA LYS A 142 14.77 18.31 -13.90
C LYS A 142 13.71 18.62 -14.97
N ASP A 143 13.20 17.60 -15.66
CA ASP A 143 12.18 17.77 -16.70
C ASP A 143 10.88 18.32 -16.07
N VAL A 144 10.55 17.86 -14.85
CA VAL A 144 9.43 18.38 -14.07
C VAL A 144 9.67 19.84 -13.67
N PHE A 145 10.87 20.19 -13.23
CA PHE A 145 11.20 21.57 -12.85
C PHE A 145 11.20 22.54 -14.04
N GLU A 146 11.68 22.10 -15.20
CA GLU A 146 11.66 22.87 -16.45
C GLU A 146 10.22 23.10 -16.95
N ARG A 147 9.39 22.05 -16.91
CA ARG A 147 8.01 22.11 -17.41
C ARG A 147 7.07 22.86 -16.47
N TYR A 148 7.28 22.76 -15.16
CA TYR A 148 6.41 23.33 -14.12
C TYR A 148 7.16 24.29 -13.17
N PRO A 149 7.75 25.38 -13.69
CA PRO A 149 8.65 26.23 -12.92
C PRO A 149 7.97 26.97 -11.76
N ALA A 150 6.66 27.18 -11.81
CA ALA A 150 5.92 27.87 -10.74
C ALA A 150 5.13 26.95 -9.81
N ILE A 151 5.02 25.65 -10.13
CA ILE A 151 4.17 24.71 -9.38
C ILE A 151 4.92 24.23 -8.13
N PRO A 152 4.36 24.38 -6.92
CA PRO A 152 4.93 23.79 -5.71
C PRO A 152 5.06 22.27 -5.79
N ILE A 153 6.07 21.72 -5.12
CA ILE A 153 6.34 20.28 -5.12
C ILE A 153 6.58 19.78 -3.70
N ASN A 154 6.03 18.62 -3.36
CA ASN A 154 6.36 17.87 -2.16
C ASN A 154 7.15 16.62 -2.54
N ILE A 155 8.39 16.48 -2.07
CA ILE A 155 9.27 15.35 -2.40
C ILE A 155 9.35 14.40 -1.20
N ASP A 156 8.79 13.19 -1.33
CA ASP A 156 8.99 12.12 -0.35
C ASP A 156 10.26 11.33 -0.69
N VAL A 157 11.22 11.33 0.23
CA VAL A 157 12.47 10.58 0.11
C VAL A 157 12.34 9.30 0.94
N LYS A 158 11.96 8.22 0.25
CA LYS A 158 11.72 6.91 0.88
C LYS A 158 13.00 6.11 1.16
N GLU A 159 14.11 6.46 0.53
CA GLU A 159 15.38 5.72 0.60
C GLU A 159 16.43 6.33 1.54
N HIS A 160 17.25 5.46 2.14
CA HIS A 160 18.45 5.84 2.88
C HIS A 160 19.65 6.07 1.93
N ASN A 161 19.54 7.07 1.05
CA ASN A 161 20.55 7.33 0.02
C ASN A 161 21.06 8.78 0.08
N ASP A 162 22.28 8.96 0.56
CA ASP A 162 22.90 10.30 0.73
C ASP A 162 23.16 10.98 -0.62
N GLU A 163 23.49 10.19 -1.64
CA GLU A 163 23.72 10.70 -2.98
C GLU A 163 22.42 11.18 -3.62
N LEU A 164 21.30 10.47 -3.43
CA LEU A 164 19.98 10.91 -3.88
C LEU A 164 19.60 12.25 -3.23
N ILE A 165 19.77 12.36 -1.91
CA ILE A 165 19.49 13.59 -1.16
C ILE A 165 20.30 14.77 -1.71
N ARG A 166 21.60 14.55 -1.94
CA ARG A 166 22.52 15.57 -2.49
C ARG A 166 22.13 15.98 -3.92
N GLN A 167 21.76 15.03 -4.77
CA GLN A 167 21.36 15.32 -6.15
C GLN A 167 20.01 16.05 -6.23
N ILE A 168 19.03 15.67 -5.40
CA ILE A 168 17.76 16.40 -5.26
C ILE A 168 18.03 17.84 -4.78
N SER A 169 18.81 18.00 -3.72
CA SER A 169 19.18 19.32 -3.18
C SER A 169 19.86 20.19 -4.22
N LYS A 170 20.82 19.63 -4.97
CA LYS A 170 21.51 20.31 -6.07
C LYS A 170 20.53 20.79 -7.15
N LEU A 171 19.61 19.92 -7.61
CA LEU A 171 18.61 20.30 -8.61
C LEU A 171 17.68 21.39 -8.08
N ILE A 172 17.23 21.31 -6.83
CA ILE A 172 16.37 22.34 -6.24
C ILE A 172 17.10 23.71 -6.21
N GLN A 173 18.39 23.73 -5.84
CA GLN A 173 19.19 24.95 -5.81
C GLN A 173 19.45 25.50 -7.23
N GLU A 174 19.78 24.63 -8.18
CA GLU A 174 20.05 24.98 -9.58
C GLU A 174 18.83 25.68 -10.22
N TYR A 175 17.64 25.18 -9.94
CA TYR A 175 16.37 25.74 -10.42
C TYR A 175 15.77 26.79 -9.47
N GLN A 176 16.46 27.16 -8.38
CA GLN A 176 16.04 28.16 -7.39
C GLN A 176 14.68 27.90 -6.73
N ARG A 177 14.39 26.62 -6.44
CA ARG A 177 13.06 26.15 -6.00
C ARG A 177 12.91 25.95 -4.51
N GLU A 178 13.87 26.32 -3.66
CA GLU A 178 13.79 26.06 -2.21
C GLU A 178 12.53 26.63 -1.54
N HIS A 179 11.98 27.72 -2.10
CA HIS A 179 10.76 28.37 -1.63
C HIS A 179 9.46 27.73 -2.14
N LEU A 180 9.52 26.86 -3.14
CA LEU A 180 8.39 26.13 -3.74
C LEU A 180 8.44 24.63 -3.44
N THR A 181 9.46 24.17 -2.71
CA THR A 181 9.63 22.75 -2.41
C THR A 181 9.45 22.46 -0.94
N TYR A 182 8.63 21.46 -0.66
CA TYR A 182 8.68 20.67 0.56
C TYR A 182 9.39 19.36 0.30
N TRP A 183 10.08 18.85 1.31
CA TRP A 183 10.64 17.50 1.23
C TRP A 183 10.63 16.81 2.59
N GLY A 184 10.76 15.49 2.63
CA GLY A 184 10.77 14.80 3.89
C GLY A 184 10.85 13.30 3.74
N SER A 185 10.64 12.62 4.86
CA SER A 185 10.55 11.17 4.93
C SER A 185 9.86 10.78 6.22
N PHE A 186 9.08 9.70 6.20
CA PHE A 186 8.60 9.08 7.45
C PHE A 186 9.75 8.60 8.33
N ASN A 187 10.93 8.34 7.76
CA ASN A 187 12.11 7.94 8.50
C ASN A 187 12.82 9.15 9.16
N HIS A 188 12.99 9.09 10.48
CA HIS A 188 13.60 10.17 11.24
C HIS A 188 15.06 10.45 10.89
N VAL A 189 15.83 9.41 10.55
CA VAL A 189 17.26 9.56 10.19
C VAL A 189 17.38 10.24 8.83
N VAL A 190 16.53 9.89 7.86
CA VAL A 190 16.47 10.56 6.55
C VAL A 190 16.11 12.04 6.73
N CYS A 191 15.08 12.36 7.52
CA CYS A 191 14.74 13.76 7.85
C CYS A 191 15.91 14.56 8.44
N GLN A 192 16.77 13.94 9.26
CA GLN A 192 17.97 14.60 9.80
C GLN A 192 18.99 14.88 8.69
N LYS A 193 19.22 13.91 7.79
CA LYS A 193 20.12 14.05 6.64
C LYS A 193 19.63 15.14 5.68
N LEU A 194 18.33 15.18 5.36
CA LEU A 194 17.71 16.25 4.57
C LEU A 194 17.97 17.63 5.21
N THR A 195 17.71 17.77 6.51
CA THR A 195 17.95 19.05 7.22
C THR A 195 19.43 19.46 7.18
N ALA A 196 20.35 18.50 7.29
CA ALA A 196 21.78 18.75 7.25
C ALA A 196 22.26 19.14 5.84
N GLU A 197 21.69 18.53 4.80
CA GLU A 197 21.99 18.82 3.40
C GLU A 197 21.51 20.23 3.00
N ASN A 198 20.24 20.54 3.26
CA ASN A 198 19.68 21.85 2.91
C ASN A 198 18.59 22.29 3.87
N SER A 199 18.99 23.09 4.86
CA SER A 199 18.09 23.65 5.89
C SER A 199 17.17 24.77 5.38
N ARG A 200 17.34 25.25 4.14
CA ARG A 200 16.44 26.26 3.54
C ARG A 200 15.15 25.66 3.02
N ILE A 201 15.18 24.38 2.62
CA ILE A 201 14.00 23.66 2.16
C ILE A 201 13.17 23.27 3.37
N VAL A 202 11.89 23.64 3.34
CA VAL A 202 10.96 23.31 4.41
C VAL A 202 10.68 21.81 4.40
N ARG A 203 10.79 21.16 5.56
CA ARG A 203 10.47 19.74 5.69
C ARG A 203 9.16 19.44 6.38
N PHE A 204 8.53 18.33 5.99
CA PHE A 204 7.47 17.71 6.76
C PHE A 204 8.01 16.86 7.91
N CYS A 205 7.11 16.42 8.79
CA CYS A 205 7.45 15.65 9.99
C CYS A 205 7.72 14.17 9.68
N SER A 206 8.77 13.63 10.31
CA SER A 206 8.94 12.17 10.39
C SER A 206 7.89 11.52 11.29
N LEU A 207 7.68 10.20 11.15
CA LEU A 207 6.70 9.47 11.97
C LEU A 207 6.95 9.65 13.48
N LYS A 208 8.22 9.62 13.90
CA LYS A 208 8.64 9.84 15.28
C LYS A 208 8.24 11.22 15.80
N GLU A 209 8.39 12.26 14.98
CA GLU A 209 8.02 13.63 15.34
C GLU A 209 6.51 13.81 15.39
N ALA A 210 5.78 13.21 14.44
CA ALA A 210 4.31 13.22 14.43
C ALA A 210 3.73 12.58 15.70
N ILE A 211 4.23 11.40 16.08
CA ILE A 211 3.86 10.72 17.34
C ILE A 211 4.19 11.62 18.55
N GLY A 212 5.36 12.26 18.56
CA GLY A 212 5.75 13.19 19.62
C GLY A 212 4.80 14.38 19.76
N ILE A 213 4.33 14.96 18.65
CA ILE A 213 3.34 16.03 18.62
C ILE A 213 2.00 15.56 19.20
N VAL A 214 1.54 14.38 18.81
CA VAL A 214 0.29 13.80 19.32
C VAL A 214 0.38 13.54 20.83
N ILE A 215 1.46 12.91 21.31
CA ILE A 215 1.68 12.69 22.75
C ILE A 215 1.72 14.02 23.51
N ALA A 216 2.47 15.01 22.98
CA ALA A 216 2.53 16.33 23.58
C ALA A 216 1.16 17.02 23.63
N TYR A 217 0.31 16.85 22.62
CA TYR A 217 -1.04 17.39 22.62
C TYR A 217 -1.87 16.80 23.77
N TRP A 218 -1.90 15.46 23.90
CA TRP A 218 -2.68 14.77 24.91
C TRP A 218 -2.18 14.99 26.34
N LEU A 219 -0.88 15.24 26.51
CA LEU A 219 -0.31 15.63 27.80
C LEU A 219 -0.55 17.11 28.14
N GLY A 220 -1.03 17.93 27.20
CA GLY A 220 -1.16 19.39 27.35
C GLY A 220 0.15 20.16 27.18
N LEU A 221 1.21 19.50 26.69
CA LEU A 221 2.54 20.06 26.52
C LEU A 221 2.76 20.73 25.16
N LEU A 222 1.98 20.37 24.14
CA LEU A 222 2.12 20.90 22.76
C LEU A 222 2.20 22.45 22.70
N PRO A 223 1.40 23.21 23.46
CA PRO A 223 1.47 24.68 23.44
C PRO A 223 2.81 25.25 23.88
N PHE A 224 3.59 24.50 24.68
CA PHE A 224 4.87 24.95 25.22
C PHE A 224 6.06 24.54 24.36
N ILE A 225 5.87 23.58 23.45
CA ILE A 225 6.97 22.97 22.70
C ILE A 225 7.18 23.70 21.35
N PRO A 226 8.40 24.19 21.06
CA PRO A 226 8.75 24.65 19.72
C PRO A 226 8.84 23.45 18.77
N LEU A 227 8.17 23.54 17.61
CA LEU A 227 8.16 22.46 16.62
C LEU A 227 9.24 22.71 15.57
N LYS A 228 10.04 21.69 15.24
CA LYS A 228 11.06 21.80 14.18
C LYS A 228 10.50 21.66 12.76
N PRO A 229 9.64 20.65 12.45
CA PRO A 229 9.07 20.49 11.11
C PRO A 229 8.28 21.73 10.69
N GLY A 230 8.35 22.10 9.41
CA GLY A 230 7.63 23.26 8.87
C GLY A 230 6.24 22.92 8.37
N VAL A 231 5.99 21.64 8.09
CA VAL A 231 4.70 21.08 7.64
C VAL A 231 4.39 19.85 8.50
N PHE A 232 3.12 19.62 8.77
CA PHE A 232 2.63 18.45 9.48
C PHE A 232 1.83 17.58 8.52
N GLU A 233 2.34 16.38 8.24
CA GLU A 233 1.77 15.46 7.27
C GLU A 233 1.40 14.16 7.95
N VAL A 234 0.12 13.77 7.86
CA VAL A 234 -0.36 12.56 8.54
C VAL A 234 -1.31 11.75 7.69
N PRO A 235 -1.24 10.41 7.75
CA PRO A 235 -2.29 9.57 7.20
C PRO A 235 -3.55 9.69 8.05
N ILE A 236 -4.71 9.95 7.44
CA ILE A 236 -6.00 9.65 8.05
C ILE A 236 -6.28 8.16 7.83
N PRO A 237 -6.38 7.37 8.90
CA PRO A 237 -6.75 5.97 8.78
C PRO A 237 -8.26 5.85 8.53
N GLY A 238 -8.67 5.60 7.28
CA GLY A 238 -10.05 5.33 6.88
C GLY A 238 -10.37 3.83 6.81
N GLU A 239 -11.09 3.41 5.77
CA GLU A 239 -11.32 2.01 5.39
C GLU A 239 -10.04 1.22 5.24
N VAL A 240 -8.94 1.82 4.78
CA VAL A 240 -7.63 1.14 4.68
C VAL A 240 -7.22 0.57 6.04
N PHE A 241 -7.48 1.29 7.13
CA PHE A 241 -7.20 0.80 8.47
C PHE A 241 -8.21 -0.24 8.94
N GLN A 242 -9.48 -0.13 8.57
CA GLN A 242 -10.46 -1.20 8.82
C GLN A 242 -10.08 -2.49 8.07
N LYS A 243 -9.55 -2.37 6.84
CA LYS A 243 -9.04 -3.47 6.03
C LYS A 243 -7.80 -4.10 6.67
N ILE A 244 -6.81 -3.31 7.11
CA ILE A 244 -5.58 -3.79 7.79
C ILE A 244 -5.92 -4.44 9.14
N THR A 245 -6.80 -3.82 9.91
CA THR A 245 -7.14 -4.30 11.26
C THR A 245 -8.23 -5.36 11.28
N ARG A 246 -8.81 -5.75 10.13
CA ARG A 246 -9.93 -6.69 10.02
C ARG A 246 -9.67 -8.01 10.77
N ASN A 247 -8.44 -8.50 10.69
CA ASN A 247 -7.98 -9.76 11.30
C ASN A 247 -7.33 -9.58 12.68
N PHE A 248 -7.21 -8.34 13.17
CA PHE A 248 -6.61 -8.10 14.48
C PHE A 248 -7.60 -8.46 15.59
N ASN A 249 -7.06 -8.93 16.72
CA ASN A 249 -7.89 -9.15 17.90
C ASN A 249 -8.49 -7.83 18.40
N TRP A 250 -9.52 -7.91 19.24
CA TRP A 250 -10.24 -6.73 19.71
C TRP A 250 -9.36 -5.71 20.43
N LYS A 251 -8.29 -6.15 21.13
CA LYS A 251 -7.36 -5.26 21.83
C LYS A 251 -6.55 -4.43 20.84
N PHE A 252 -6.05 -5.04 19.76
CA PHE A 252 -5.35 -4.32 18.70
C PHE A 252 -6.30 -3.42 17.91
N LYS A 253 -7.50 -3.89 17.56
CA LYS A 253 -8.54 -3.03 16.95
C LYS A 253 -8.85 -1.81 17.81
N MET A 254 -9.02 -2.01 19.12
CA MET A 254 -9.22 -0.93 20.08
C MET A 254 -8.01 0.01 20.16
N LEU A 255 -6.79 -0.53 20.19
CA LEU A 255 -5.57 0.28 20.21
C LEU A 255 -5.44 1.14 18.95
N PHE A 256 -5.71 0.56 17.77
CA PHE A 256 -5.70 1.28 16.50
C PHE A 256 -6.80 2.32 16.42
N TYR A 257 -8.02 2.01 16.86
CA TYR A 257 -9.11 2.96 16.97
C TYR A 257 -8.78 4.14 17.90
N LEU A 258 -8.16 3.86 19.05
CA LEU A 258 -7.69 4.88 19.97
C LEU A 258 -6.55 5.71 19.37
N ALA A 259 -5.62 5.09 18.65
CA ALA A 259 -4.53 5.78 17.95
C ALA A 259 -5.05 6.69 16.83
N GLU A 260 -6.01 6.20 16.04
CA GLU A 260 -6.71 6.98 15.01
C GLU A 260 -7.39 8.21 15.62
N ARG A 261 -8.16 8.03 16.69
CA ARG A 261 -8.79 9.15 17.40
C ARG A 261 -7.79 10.09 18.05
N ALA A 262 -6.67 9.57 18.54
CA ALA A 262 -5.62 10.38 19.14
C ALA A 262 -4.92 11.27 18.10
N LEU A 263 -4.71 10.73 16.89
CA LEU A 263 -4.02 11.38 15.78
C LEU A 263 -4.93 12.37 15.04
N ASN A 264 -6.21 12.02 14.86
CA ASN A 264 -7.19 12.80 14.13
C ASN A 264 -7.97 13.75 15.05
N ASN A 265 -7.27 14.72 15.64
CA ASN A 265 -7.85 15.67 16.58
C ASN A 265 -7.95 17.09 16.00
N LYS A 266 -9.20 17.56 15.82
CA LYS A 266 -9.53 18.90 15.33
C LYS A 266 -8.78 20.02 16.06
N SER A 267 -8.80 20.01 17.40
CA SER A 267 -8.17 21.07 18.18
C SER A 267 -6.65 21.09 18.05
N MET A 268 -6.02 19.93 17.83
CA MET A 268 -4.59 19.85 17.55
C MET A 268 -4.27 20.49 16.20
N PHE A 269 -5.02 20.16 15.14
CA PHE A 269 -4.81 20.74 13.81
C PHE A 269 -5.01 22.25 13.80
N VAL A 270 -6.08 22.75 14.44
CA VAL A 270 -6.30 24.19 14.61
C VAL A 270 -5.12 24.87 15.32
N HIS A 271 -4.57 24.23 16.35
CA HIS A 271 -3.41 24.77 17.05
C HIS A 271 -2.17 24.88 16.13
N LEU A 272 -1.89 23.84 15.34
CA LEU A 272 -0.78 23.85 14.38
C LEU A 272 -0.98 24.93 13.29
N GLN A 273 -2.18 25.03 12.74
CA GLN A 273 -2.55 26.04 11.73
C GLN A 273 -2.45 27.47 12.30
N ARG A 274 -2.88 27.69 13.56
CA ARG A 274 -2.69 28.97 14.26
C ARG A 274 -1.21 29.30 14.43
N ARG A 275 -0.34 28.31 14.60
CA ARG A 275 1.13 28.50 14.59
C ARG A 275 1.70 28.77 13.19
N GLY A 276 0.88 28.70 12.14
CA GLY A 276 1.29 28.87 10.75
C GLY A 276 1.98 27.63 10.16
N ILE A 277 1.73 26.45 10.72
CA ILE A 277 2.24 25.18 10.23
C ILE A 277 1.14 24.56 9.35
N PRO A 278 1.36 24.38 8.03
CA PRO A 278 0.42 23.67 7.18
C PRO A 278 0.20 22.24 7.69
N VAL A 279 -1.03 21.77 7.61
CA VAL A 279 -1.43 20.41 7.96
C VAL A 279 -1.95 19.76 6.70
N TYR A 280 -1.25 18.73 6.21
CA TYR A 280 -1.71 17.91 5.09
C TYR A 280 -2.06 16.52 5.57
N VAL A 281 -3.11 15.99 4.97
CA VAL A 281 -3.64 14.69 5.31
C VAL A 281 -3.56 13.80 4.10
N TRP A 282 -3.08 12.58 4.34
CA TRP A 282 -2.95 11.54 3.35
C TRP A 282 -4.11 10.54 3.49
N THR A 283 -4.49 9.93 2.36
CA THR A 283 -5.71 9.14 2.06
C THR A 283 -6.83 9.99 1.47
N LEU A 284 -7.68 9.41 0.60
CA LEU A 284 -9.10 9.09 0.80
C LEU A 284 -9.57 8.44 -0.53
N ASN A 285 -9.72 7.12 -0.53
CA ASN A 285 -9.92 6.29 -1.74
C ASN A 285 -11.38 6.33 -2.26
N ASN A 286 -12.27 6.99 -1.51
CA ASN A 286 -13.68 7.14 -1.83
C ASN A 286 -14.31 8.37 -1.15
N GLU A 287 -15.48 8.76 -1.62
CA GLU A 287 -16.25 9.94 -1.18
C GLU A 287 -16.59 9.97 0.33
N GLN A 288 -16.83 8.81 0.94
CA GLN A 288 -17.15 8.73 2.38
C GLN A 288 -15.93 9.02 3.25
N GLU A 289 -14.76 8.56 2.80
CA GLU A 289 -13.48 8.91 3.38
C GLU A 289 -13.27 10.44 3.28
N PHE A 290 -13.56 11.06 2.14
CA PHE A 290 -13.54 12.53 1.96
C PHE A 290 -14.38 13.28 3.00
N GLU A 291 -15.65 12.92 3.15
CA GLU A 291 -16.55 13.51 4.15
C GLU A 291 -15.99 13.37 5.58
N TYR A 292 -15.46 12.20 5.90
CA TYR A 292 -14.91 11.89 7.22
C TYR A 292 -13.71 12.77 7.61
N ALA A 293 -12.83 13.08 6.65
CA ALA A 293 -11.69 13.95 6.85
C ALA A 293 -12.11 15.43 6.96
N ILE A 294 -13.01 15.89 6.09
CA ILE A 294 -13.51 17.28 6.08
C ILE A 294 -14.15 17.64 7.43
N GLN A 295 -15.00 16.76 7.98
CA GLN A 295 -15.65 16.97 9.28
C GLN A 295 -14.65 17.17 10.43
N ARG A 296 -13.44 16.60 10.33
CA ARG A 296 -12.41 16.64 11.39
C ARG A 296 -11.32 17.69 11.18
N MET A 297 -11.04 18.10 9.95
CA MET A 297 -9.98 19.06 9.62
C MET A 297 -10.31 20.54 9.91
N SER A 298 -11.41 20.83 10.61
CA SER A 298 -11.87 22.20 10.87
C SER A 298 -12.39 22.93 9.65
N VAL A 299 -13.42 22.37 9.01
CA VAL A 299 -14.50 23.26 8.58
C VAL A 299 -15.42 23.39 9.78
N THR A 300 -15.46 24.57 10.38
CA THR A 300 -16.45 24.89 11.42
C THR A 300 -17.56 25.61 10.69
N VAL A 301 -18.77 25.02 10.66
CA VAL A 301 -20.00 25.67 10.15
C VAL A 301 -20.26 27.01 10.88
N GLU A 302 -19.61 27.27 12.01
CA GLU A 302 -19.64 28.58 12.69
C GLU A 302 -18.99 29.72 11.89
N GLU A 303 -18.09 29.46 10.93
CA GLU A 303 -17.57 30.51 10.03
C GLU A 303 -18.52 30.82 8.85
N LEU A 304 -19.69 30.18 8.78
CA LEU A 304 -20.73 30.49 7.80
C LEU A 304 -21.57 31.72 8.17
N HIS A 305 -21.30 32.39 9.30
CA HIS A 305 -22.22 33.40 9.83
C HIS A 305 -22.05 34.85 9.34
N ILE A 306 -21.04 35.26 8.57
CA ILE A 306 -20.99 36.64 8.06
C ILE A 306 -20.32 36.72 6.68
N ALA A 307 -21.16 36.81 5.64
CA ALA A 307 -20.94 37.66 4.47
C ALA A 307 -22.28 37.76 3.69
N VAL A 308 -23.29 38.38 4.31
CA VAL A 308 -24.41 38.99 3.58
C VAL A 308 -24.23 40.49 3.76
N GLU A 309 -23.35 41.07 2.96
CA GLU A 309 -23.43 42.50 2.66
C GLU A 309 -24.08 42.63 1.29
N ALA A 310 -25.34 43.04 1.33
CA ALA A 310 -26.11 43.70 0.28
C ALA A 310 -25.95 43.16 -1.15
N ASN A 311 -26.82 42.22 -1.53
CA ASN A 311 -27.73 42.53 -2.61
C ASN A 311 -29.02 41.73 -2.44
N ASP A 312 -30.15 42.43 -2.58
CA ASP A 312 -31.49 41.88 -2.52
C ASP A 312 -31.58 40.56 -3.28
N ASN A 313 -32.05 39.52 -2.59
CA ASN A 313 -33.15 38.68 -3.07
C ASN A 313 -33.47 37.62 -2.00
N ALA A 314 -34.76 37.55 -1.64
CA ALA A 314 -35.35 36.59 -0.71
C ALA A 314 -35.07 35.09 -1.02
N THR A 315 -34.45 34.80 -2.17
CA THR A 315 -34.05 33.46 -2.62
C THR A 315 -32.90 32.86 -1.82
N THR A 316 -31.95 33.65 -1.32
CA THR A 316 -30.74 33.11 -0.63
C THR A 316 -31.05 32.59 0.77
N GLU A 317 -31.93 33.28 1.50
CA GLU A 317 -32.41 32.84 2.81
C GLU A 317 -33.30 31.59 2.69
N GLN A 318 -34.10 31.52 1.62
CA GLN A 318 -34.93 30.35 1.31
C GLN A 318 -34.10 29.14 0.89
N LEU A 319 -33.02 29.34 0.12
CA LEU A 319 -32.05 28.29 -0.24
C LEU A 319 -31.30 27.75 0.98
N LEU A 320 -30.87 28.63 1.89
CA LEU A 320 -30.22 28.23 3.15
C LEU A 320 -31.17 27.51 4.10
N GLY A 321 -32.44 27.95 4.16
CA GLY A 321 -33.50 27.25 4.89
C GLY A 321 -33.71 25.82 4.37
N ASN A 322 -33.85 25.68 3.04
CA ASN A 322 -34.01 24.39 2.38
C ASN A 322 -32.77 23.50 2.53
N LEU A 323 -31.56 24.06 2.51
CA LEU A 323 -30.31 23.31 2.71
C LEU A 323 -30.19 22.77 4.14
N CYS A 324 -30.56 23.58 5.15
CA CYS A 324 -30.59 23.15 6.55
C CYS A 324 -31.68 22.10 6.81
N GLU A 325 -32.82 22.18 6.10
CA GLU A 325 -33.92 21.22 6.20
C GLU A 325 -33.61 19.92 5.43
N GLY A 326 -32.96 20.01 4.28
CA GLY A 326 -32.44 18.90 3.48
C GLY A 326 -31.35 18.12 4.21
N LEU A 327 -30.39 18.79 4.87
CA LEU A 327 -29.40 18.15 5.73
C LEU A 327 -30.02 17.46 6.96
N ARG A 328 -31.21 17.89 7.39
CA ARG A 328 -31.96 17.29 8.49
C ARG A 328 -32.75 16.05 8.03
N HIS A 329 -33.14 15.99 6.77
CA HIS A 329 -33.82 14.86 6.12
C HIS A 329 -32.89 13.88 5.39
N ALA A 330 -31.62 14.23 5.15
CA ALA A 330 -30.59 13.39 4.53
C ALA A 330 -30.27 12.09 5.30
N ARG A 331 -30.92 11.86 6.45
CA ARG A 331 -30.90 10.58 7.15
C ARG A 331 -31.86 9.53 6.55
N GLU A 332 -32.79 9.94 5.67
CA GLU A 332 -33.91 9.09 5.23
C GLU A 332 -34.03 8.90 3.71
N ASP A 333 -33.44 9.75 2.86
CA ASP A 333 -33.51 9.55 1.40
C ASP A 333 -32.22 10.00 0.68
N ARG A 334 -31.52 9.04 0.05
CA ARG A 334 -30.12 9.16 -0.40
C ARG A 334 -29.99 9.66 -1.84
N GLU A 335 -30.99 9.40 -2.70
CA GLU A 335 -30.91 9.77 -4.12
C GLU A 335 -31.21 11.26 -4.35
N ARG A 336 -32.14 11.84 -3.58
CA ARG A 336 -32.50 13.26 -3.70
C ARG A 336 -31.41 14.22 -3.22
N PHE A 337 -30.52 13.76 -2.35
CA PHE A 337 -29.37 14.53 -1.86
C PHE A 337 -28.25 14.65 -2.91
N LEU A 338 -28.12 13.68 -3.82
CA LEU A 338 -27.06 13.65 -4.84
C LEU A 338 -27.26 14.75 -5.90
N ASP A 339 -28.51 14.99 -6.32
CA ASP A 339 -28.84 16.06 -7.27
C ASP A 339 -28.65 17.48 -6.67
N GLU A 340 -28.82 17.63 -5.36
CA GLU A 340 -28.60 18.90 -4.64
C GLU A 340 -27.11 19.13 -4.29
N PHE A 341 -26.29 18.08 -4.30
CA PHE A 341 -24.86 18.15 -3.97
C PHE A 341 -24.01 18.74 -5.11
N ASP A 342 -24.36 18.46 -6.37
CA ASP A 342 -23.72 19.09 -7.54
C ASP A 342 -23.93 20.61 -7.54
N ILE A 343 -25.07 21.09 -7.04
CA ILE A 343 -25.39 22.52 -6.90
C ILE A 343 -24.49 23.16 -5.82
N VAL A 344 -24.19 22.44 -4.73
CA VAL A 344 -23.30 22.92 -3.65
C VAL A 344 -21.84 22.95 -4.10
N LEU A 345 -21.39 21.96 -4.88
CA LEU A 345 -20.05 21.95 -5.48
C LEU A 345 -19.87 23.06 -6.52
N GLN A 346 -20.89 23.30 -7.35
CA GLN A 346 -20.93 24.41 -8.30
C GLN A 346 -20.90 25.76 -7.57
N TRP A 347 -21.72 25.92 -6.53
CA TRP A 347 -21.75 27.12 -5.68
C TRP A 347 -20.42 27.36 -4.95
N ALA A 348 -19.76 26.31 -4.43
CA ALA A 348 -18.44 26.43 -3.79
C ALA A 348 -17.35 26.88 -4.78
N LYS A 349 -17.41 26.40 -6.04
CA LYS A 349 -16.54 26.85 -7.13
C LYS A 349 -16.81 28.31 -7.52
N GLU A 350 -18.07 28.73 -7.58
CA GLU A 350 -18.47 30.08 -8.01
C GLU A 350 -18.34 31.14 -6.90
N SER A 351 -18.40 30.76 -5.63
CA SER A 351 -18.42 31.68 -4.47
C SER A 351 -17.05 31.97 -3.86
N GLY A 352 -15.96 31.37 -4.37
CA GLY A 352 -14.59 31.60 -3.90
C GLY A 352 -14.32 31.19 -2.45
N LYS A 353 -15.10 30.26 -1.87
CA LYS A 353 -14.95 29.78 -0.49
C LYS A 353 -14.34 28.37 -0.45
N SER A 354 -13.37 28.21 0.46
CA SER A 354 -12.31 27.20 0.48
C SER A 354 -12.71 25.80 0.95
N ILE A 355 -12.31 24.78 0.17
CA ILE A 355 -12.27 23.36 0.52
C ILE A 355 -10.92 22.79 0.01
N TYR A 356 -10.35 21.82 0.73
CA TYR A 356 -9.04 21.20 0.49
C TYR A 356 -9.25 19.81 -0.13
N TYR A 357 -8.56 19.47 -1.22
CA TYR A 357 -8.90 18.34 -2.09
C TYR A 357 -7.73 17.37 -2.38
N LEU A 358 -8.09 16.11 -2.60
CA LEU A 358 -7.52 15.18 -3.58
C LEU A 358 -8.76 14.63 -4.30
N ASP A 359 -8.78 14.48 -5.61
CA ASP A 359 -9.94 13.93 -6.32
C ASP A 359 -9.71 12.43 -6.63
N PHE A 360 -10.72 11.59 -6.43
CA PHE A 360 -10.72 10.18 -6.86
C PHE A 360 -12.14 9.78 -7.27
N LYS A 361 -12.35 9.66 -8.58
CA LYS A 361 -13.57 9.09 -9.17
C LYS A 361 -13.31 7.61 -9.45
N ILE A 362 -13.99 6.68 -8.77
CA ILE A 362 -13.92 5.24 -9.12
C ILE A 362 -15.20 4.82 -9.85
N ILE A 363 -15.05 4.43 -11.12
CA ILE A 363 -16.03 3.62 -11.84
C ILE A 363 -15.67 2.15 -11.59
N SER A 364 -16.50 1.50 -10.78
CA SER A 364 -16.55 0.04 -10.59
C SER A 364 -16.92 -0.64 -11.90
N LEU A 365 -15.98 -1.24 -12.64
CA LEU A 365 -16.28 -2.19 -13.73
C LEU A 365 -15.13 -3.14 -14.16
N ARG A 366 -13.91 -3.08 -13.58
CA ARG A 366 -12.72 -3.70 -14.23
C ARG A 366 -12.12 -4.97 -13.64
N THR A 367 -12.51 -5.43 -12.46
CA THR A 367 -11.87 -6.59 -11.79
C THR A 367 -11.90 -7.89 -12.60
N MET A 368 -12.75 -7.99 -13.63
CA MET A 368 -12.83 -9.16 -14.52
C MET A 368 -11.81 -9.13 -15.67
N THR A 369 -11.17 -8.00 -15.97
CA THR A 369 -10.31 -7.83 -17.16
C THR A 369 -8.85 -8.21 -16.88
N ASP A 370 -8.32 -7.94 -15.68
CA ASP A 370 -6.91 -8.20 -15.35
C ASP A 370 -6.61 -9.69 -15.11
N LEU A 371 -7.61 -10.45 -14.65
CA LEU A 371 -7.53 -11.91 -14.55
C LEU A 371 -7.43 -12.59 -15.93
N GLN A 372 -7.64 -11.86 -17.03
CA GLN A 372 -7.50 -12.37 -18.40
C GLN A 372 -6.07 -12.22 -18.97
N GLN A 373 -5.14 -11.52 -18.31
CA GLN A 373 -3.75 -11.28 -18.79
C GLN A 373 -2.65 -11.95 -17.93
N LEU A 374 -3.00 -12.94 -17.10
CA LEU A 374 -2.04 -13.69 -16.29
C LEU A 374 -1.10 -14.53 -17.20
N LYS A 375 0.22 -14.39 -17.02
CA LYS A 375 1.22 -15.13 -17.82
C LYS A 375 1.78 -16.34 -17.09
N ASN A 376 1.90 -16.24 -15.77
CA ASN A 376 2.53 -17.24 -14.91
C ASN A 376 1.50 -18.07 -14.12
N ILE A 377 0.24 -17.64 -14.11
CA ILE A 377 -0.89 -18.34 -13.49
C ILE A 377 -2.00 -18.51 -14.52
N LYS A 378 -2.61 -19.70 -14.54
CA LYS A 378 -3.90 -19.93 -15.20
C LYS A 378 -4.95 -20.12 -14.12
N LEU A 379 -6.09 -19.45 -14.30
CA LEU A 379 -7.23 -19.62 -13.42
C LEU A 379 -8.32 -20.42 -14.12
N ASP A 380 -8.84 -21.38 -13.39
CA ASP A 380 -9.99 -22.17 -13.80
C ASP A 380 -10.97 -22.29 -12.62
N TYR A 381 -12.23 -22.57 -12.93
CA TYR A 381 -13.32 -22.58 -11.96
C TYR A 381 -14.21 -23.80 -12.18
N GLU A 382 -14.47 -24.55 -11.11
CA GLU A 382 -15.38 -25.70 -11.15
C GLU A 382 -16.22 -25.75 -9.88
N ASP A 383 -17.55 -25.69 -10.02
CA ASP A 383 -18.50 -25.80 -8.90
C ASP A 383 -18.11 -24.96 -7.67
N ASN A 384 -17.89 -23.66 -7.86
CA ASN A 384 -17.49 -22.71 -6.80
C ASN A 384 -16.08 -22.95 -6.22
N ILE A 385 -15.24 -23.75 -6.87
CA ILE A 385 -13.86 -23.98 -6.49
C ILE A 385 -12.96 -23.28 -7.50
N ALA A 386 -12.05 -22.45 -7.00
CA ALA A 386 -11.04 -21.82 -7.83
C ALA A 386 -9.79 -22.68 -7.91
N ILE A 387 -9.27 -22.85 -9.12
CA ILE A 387 -8.12 -23.70 -9.42
C ILE A 387 -7.02 -22.79 -9.94
N VAL A 388 -6.06 -22.51 -9.06
CA VAL A 388 -4.88 -21.68 -9.33
C VAL A 388 -3.80 -22.60 -9.90
N GLN A 389 -3.65 -22.61 -11.22
CA GLN A 389 -2.65 -23.41 -11.91
C GLN A 389 -1.38 -22.60 -12.14
N LEU A 390 -0.31 -22.95 -11.43
CA LEU A 390 1.00 -22.34 -11.60
C LEU A 390 1.64 -22.80 -12.90
N ASN A 391 1.96 -21.86 -13.78
CA ASN A 391 2.54 -22.11 -15.09
C ASN A 391 3.49 -20.98 -15.50
N GLN A 392 4.65 -20.88 -14.85
CA GLN A 392 5.65 -19.87 -15.18
C GLN A 392 6.03 -19.89 -16.66
N GLU A 393 5.83 -18.79 -17.37
CA GLU A 393 6.07 -18.73 -18.81
C GLU A 393 7.57 -18.94 -19.11
N ASN A 394 7.89 -19.55 -20.25
CA ASN A 394 9.28 -19.73 -20.73
C ASN A 394 10.22 -20.46 -19.75
N SER A 395 9.68 -21.22 -18.79
CA SER A 395 10.44 -22.01 -17.82
C SER A 395 9.96 -23.46 -17.77
N LYS A 396 10.88 -24.39 -17.48
CA LYS A 396 10.56 -25.81 -17.23
C LYS A 396 10.05 -26.07 -15.82
N VAL A 397 10.28 -25.13 -14.90
CA VAL A 397 9.89 -25.24 -13.49
C VAL A 397 9.16 -23.99 -13.04
N ASN A 398 8.32 -24.11 -12.03
CA ASN A 398 7.79 -22.94 -11.33
C ASN A 398 8.74 -22.59 -10.19
N THR A 399 9.08 -21.31 -10.05
CA THR A 399 9.75 -20.76 -8.87
C THR A 399 8.86 -19.69 -8.25
N LEU A 400 9.08 -19.39 -6.97
CA LEU A 400 8.53 -18.18 -6.34
C LEU A 400 9.36 -16.98 -6.77
N SER A 401 9.38 -16.68 -8.08
CA SER A 401 9.94 -15.47 -8.64
C SER A 401 9.06 -14.26 -8.29
N ARG A 402 9.58 -13.05 -8.44
CA ARG A 402 8.77 -11.85 -8.22
C ARG A 402 7.57 -11.80 -9.19
N LYS A 403 7.76 -12.07 -10.47
CA LYS A 403 6.67 -12.27 -11.47
C LYS A 403 5.59 -13.23 -10.98
N MET A 404 5.96 -14.42 -10.51
CA MET A 404 4.99 -15.39 -9.99
C MET A 404 4.23 -14.82 -8.79
N MET A 405 4.93 -14.17 -7.86
CA MET A 405 4.31 -13.61 -6.65
C MET A 405 3.43 -12.39 -6.93
N ASN A 406 3.79 -11.56 -7.91
CA ASN A 406 3.01 -10.41 -8.37
C ASN A 406 1.66 -10.84 -8.98
N GLU A 407 1.59 -12.02 -9.60
CA GLU A 407 0.31 -12.60 -10.05
C GLU A 407 -0.40 -13.36 -8.92
N PHE A 408 0.33 -14.16 -8.14
CA PHE A 408 -0.25 -15.05 -7.14
C PHE A 408 -0.96 -14.28 -6.01
N VAL A 409 -0.36 -13.20 -5.52
CA VAL A 409 -0.91 -12.46 -4.37
C VAL A 409 -2.24 -11.77 -4.69
N PRO A 410 -2.37 -10.99 -5.79
CA PRO A 410 -3.66 -10.42 -6.19
C PRO A 410 -4.72 -11.49 -6.46
N VAL A 411 -4.37 -12.55 -7.20
CA VAL A 411 -5.27 -13.69 -7.47
C VAL A 411 -5.76 -14.30 -6.17
N PHE A 412 -4.86 -14.62 -5.25
CA PHE A 412 -5.21 -15.20 -3.97
C PHE A 412 -6.12 -14.27 -3.14
N ASN A 413 -5.81 -12.97 -3.10
CA ASN A 413 -6.61 -11.98 -2.39
C ASN A 413 -8.01 -11.82 -2.99
N HIS A 414 -8.14 -11.86 -4.32
CA HIS A 414 -9.41 -11.83 -5.02
C HIS A 414 -10.25 -13.07 -4.67
N LEU A 415 -9.68 -14.27 -4.86
CA LEU A 415 -10.36 -15.54 -4.58
C LEU A 415 -10.75 -15.68 -3.11
N LYS A 416 -9.96 -15.14 -2.19
CA LYS A 416 -10.27 -15.12 -0.76
C LYS A 416 -11.49 -14.25 -0.44
N LYS A 417 -11.71 -13.16 -1.18
CA LYS A 417 -12.81 -12.20 -0.95
C LYS A 417 -14.10 -12.57 -1.68
N ASP A 418 -14.04 -13.32 -2.79
CA ASP A 418 -15.22 -13.66 -3.59
C ASP A 418 -16.14 -14.69 -2.89
N ASP A 419 -17.31 -14.27 -2.42
CA ASP A 419 -18.24 -15.15 -1.69
C ASP A 419 -18.77 -16.34 -2.52
N ASN A 420 -18.66 -16.28 -3.86
CA ASN A 420 -18.99 -17.40 -4.73
C ASN A 420 -17.94 -18.51 -4.65
N ILE A 421 -16.69 -18.19 -4.30
CA ILE A 421 -15.63 -19.19 -4.16
C ILE A 421 -15.66 -19.82 -2.77
N LYS A 422 -15.86 -21.14 -2.71
CA LYS A 422 -15.93 -21.96 -1.49
C LYS A 422 -14.65 -22.71 -1.15
N GLY A 423 -13.71 -22.82 -2.09
CA GLY A 423 -12.40 -23.40 -1.84
C GLY A 423 -11.40 -23.09 -2.94
N ILE A 424 -10.12 -23.28 -2.65
CA ILE A 424 -9.02 -22.95 -3.55
C ILE A 424 -8.10 -24.17 -3.69
N ILE A 425 -7.72 -24.49 -4.93
CA ILE A 425 -6.72 -25.51 -5.23
C ILE A 425 -5.51 -24.79 -5.83
N VAL A 426 -4.34 -25.01 -5.25
CA VAL A 426 -3.06 -24.61 -5.84
C VAL A 426 -2.45 -25.84 -6.46
N ILE A 427 -2.28 -25.83 -7.78
CA ILE A 427 -1.74 -26.94 -8.56
C ILE A 427 -0.75 -26.38 -9.59
N SER A 428 0.16 -27.20 -10.10
CA SER A 428 1.02 -26.81 -11.22
C SER A 428 0.49 -27.36 -12.53
N ALA A 429 0.56 -26.55 -13.59
CA ALA A 429 0.36 -27.03 -14.96
C ALA A 429 1.64 -27.65 -15.57
N LYS A 430 2.78 -27.56 -14.87
CA LYS A 430 4.07 -28.06 -15.37
C LYS A 430 4.32 -29.50 -14.93
N PRO A 431 4.54 -30.42 -15.89
CA PRO A 431 4.94 -31.78 -15.57
C PRO A 431 6.22 -31.84 -14.73
N GLY A 432 6.20 -32.61 -13.63
CA GLY A 432 7.36 -32.84 -12.79
C GLY A 432 7.82 -31.66 -11.92
N SER A 433 7.09 -30.54 -11.89
CA SER A 433 7.41 -29.39 -11.03
C SER A 433 6.14 -28.84 -10.40
N PHE A 434 6.06 -28.83 -9.06
CA PHE A 434 5.04 -28.05 -8.36
C PHE A 434 5.56 -26.61 -8.21
N ILE A 435 6.50 -26.41 -7.29
CA ILE A 435 7.26 -25.18 -7.07
C ILE A 435 8.65 -25.60 -6.59
N ALA A 436 9.68 -25.25 -7.35
CA ALA A 436 11.07 -25.66 -7.11
C ALA A 436 11.78 -24.86 -6.01
N GLY A 437 11.13 -23.84 -5.44
CA GLY A 437 11.67 -22.96 -4.42
C GLY A 437 11.60 -21.50 -4.81
N ALA A 438 12.22 -20.64 -4.02
CA ALA A 438 12.46 -19.25 -4.40
C ALA A 438 13.43 -19.19 -5.58
N ASP A 439 13.25 -18.19 -6.44
CA ASP A 439 14.20 -17.94 -7.53
C ASP A 439 15.54 -17.47 -6.92
N ILE A 440 16.64 -18.15 -7.29
CA ILE A 440 17.97 -17.85 -6.74
C ILE A 440 18.39 -16.43 -7.08
N ASN A 441 18.01 -15.93 -8.26
CA ASN A 441 18.32 -14.57 -8.72
C ASN A 441 17.70 -13.49 -7.82
N MET A 442 16.61 -13.82 -7.10
CA MET A 442 16.04 -12.89 -6.13
C MET A 442 17.01 -12.63 -4.97
N PHE A 443 17.75 -13.63 -4.51
CA PHE A 443 18.73 -13.43 -3.43
C PHE A 443 19.95 -12.63 -3.91
N GLU A 444 20.38 -12.82 -5.15
CA GLU A 444 21.49 -12.03 -5.74
C GLU A 444 21.15 -10.54 -5.86
N SER A 445 19.86 -10.22 -6.04
CA SER A 445 19.39 -8.83 -6.17
C SER A 445 19.32 -8.05 -4.84
N VAL A 446 19.39 -8.74 -3.71
CA VAL A 446 19.26 -8.15 -2.36
C VAL A 446 20.60 -7.59 -1.91
N LYS A 447 20.67 -6.26 -1.70
CA LYS A 447 21.92 -5.56 -1.37
C LYS A 447 22.01 -5.08 0.08
N SER A 448 20.93 -5.22 0.85
CA SER A 448 20.90 -4.81 2.26
C SER A 448 20.21 -5.85 3.15
N ARG A 449 20.58 -5.83 4.44
CA ARG A 449 19.95 -6.66 5.47
C ARG A 449 18.44 -6.37 5.58
N ASP A 450 18.04 -5.12 5.43
CA ASP A 450 16.65 -4.70 5.57
C ASP A 450 15.79 -5.20 4.40
N GLU A 451 16.32 -5.15 3.16
CA GLU A 451 15.67 -5.76 1.99
C GLU A 451 15.44 -7.27 2.20
N LEU A 452 16.46 -8.00 2.67
CA LEU A 452 16.35 -9.44 2.95
C LEU A 452 15.33 -9.73 4.05
N TYR A 453 15.33 -8.91 5.11
CA TYR A 453 14.37 -9.01 6.20
C TYR A 453 12.94 -8.82 5.68
N GLN A 454 12.68 -7.76 4.92
CA GLN A 454 11.35 -7.50 4.37
C GLN A 454 10.88 -8.60 3.42
N MET A 455 11.78 -9.13 2.58
CA MET A 455 11.44 -10.26 1.69
C MET A 455 10.99 -11.49 2.50
N SER A 456 11.72 -11.84 3.57
CA SER A 456 11.34 -12.93 4.46
C SER A 456 10.03 -12.65 5.21
N ARG A 457 9.82 -11.41 5.69
CA ARG A 457 8.58 -11.01 6.38
C ARG A 457 7.37 -11.06 5.45
N ASN A 458 7.49 -10.59 4.22
CA ASN A 458 6.43 -10.63 3.22
C ASN A 458 6.08 -12.07 2.85
N GLY A 459 7.10 -12.92 2.67
CA GLY A 459 6.89 -14.36 2.49
C GLY A 459 6.10 -14.97 3.64
N GLN A 460 6.50 -14.71 4.89
CA GLN A 460 5.79 -15.18 6.08
C GLN A 460 4.35 -14.68 6.14
N GLU A 461 4.10 -13.42 5.80
CA GLU A 461 2.78 -12.82 5.82
C GLU A 461 1.84 -13.49 4.82
N ILE A 462 2.29 -13.74 3.59
CA ILE A 462 1.50 -14.44 2.57
C ILE A 462 1.18 -15.87 3.04
N MET A 463 2.17 -16.59 3.57
CA MET A 463 1.94 -17.95 4.12
C MET A 463 0.95 -17.93 5.28
N ASN A 464 1.01 -16.91 6.15
CA ASN A 464 0.04 -16.74 7.23
C ASN A 464 -1.36 -16.47 6.69
N GLN A 465 -1.50 -15.70 5.61
CA GLN A 465 -2.78 -15.42 5.00
C GLN A 465 -3.43 -16.63 4.33
N ILE A 466 -2.61 -17.53 3.76
CA ILE A 466 -3.03 -18.85 3.26
C ILE A 466 -3.51 -19.69 4.45
N GLU A 467 -2.67 -19.84 5.47
CA GLU A 467 -2.96 -20.68 6.65
C GLU A 467 -4.17 -20.20 7.47
N GLN A 468 -4.46 -18.90 7.46
CA GLN A 468 -5.60 -18.30 8.18
C GLN A 468 -6.83 -18.09 7.28
N SER A 469 -6.82 -18.61 6.05
CA SER A 469 -7.96 -18.47 5.17
C SER A 469 -9.18 -19.22 5.73
N SER A 470 -10.34 -18.57 5.75
CA SER A 470 -11.61 -19.21 6.12
C SER A 470 -12.10 -20.21 5.05
N LYS A 471 -11.53 -20.15 3.85
CA LYS A 471 -11.80 -21.10 2.76
C LYS A 471 -10.75 -22.20 2.77
N PRO A 472 -11.12 -23.49 2.59
CA PRO A 472 -10.16 -24.57 2.45
C PRO A 472 -9.25 -24.33 1.25
N ILE A 473 -7.95 -24.59 1.45
CA ILE A 473 -6.91 -24.42 0.44
C ILE A 473 -6.15 -25.74 0.35
N ILE A 474 -6.09 -26.31 -0.84
CA ILE A 474 -5.43 -27.59 -1.09
C ILE A 474 -4.23 -27.38 -2.01
N ALA A 475 -3.06 -27.82 -1.57
CA ALA A 475 -1.90 -28.00 -2.43
C ALA A 475 -2.00 -29.37 -3.11
N ALA A 476 -2.16 -29.36 -4.43
CA ALA A 476 -2.16 -30.55 -5.28
C ALA A 476 -0.79 -30.68 -5.95
N ILE A 477 0.02 -31.62 -5.47
CA ILE A 477 1.47 -31.62 -5.67
C ILE A 477 1.89 -32.81 -6.55
N ALA A 478 2.40 -32.50 -7.73
CA ALA A 478 3.14 -33.44 -8.58
C ALA A 478 4.52 -32.87 -8.87
N GLY A 479 5.56 -33.69 -8.72
CA GLY A 479 6.93 -33.26 -8.98
C GLY A 479 7.59 -32.48 -7.83
N SER A 480 8.65 -31.74 -8.16
CA SER A 480 9.48 -31.06 -7.15
C SER A 480 8.69 -29.99 -6.39
N CYS A 481 8.68 -30.11 -5.05
CA CYS A 481 8.08 -29.19 -4.10
C CYS A 481 9.13 -28.86 -3.03
N LEU A 482 9.97 -27.86 -3.31
CA LEU A 482 11.20 -27.61 -2.56
C LEU A 482 11.26 -26.17 -2.02
N GLY A 483 11.97 -25.98 -0.92
CA GLY A 483 12.21 -24.68 -0.29
C GLY A 483 10.91 -23.89 -0.07
N GLY A 484 10.87 -22.64 -0.54
CA GLY A 484 9.66 -21.82 -0.53
C GLY A 484 8.42 -22.49 -1.14
N GLY A 485 8.59 -23.37 -2.14
CA GLY A 485 7.50 -24.16 -2.69
C GLY A 485 6.89 -25.16 -1.71
N PHE A 486 7.75 -25.79 -0.90
CA PHE A 486 7.29 -26.63 0.19
C PHE A 486 6.68 -25.80 1.32
N GLU A 487 7.20 -24.59 1.58
CA GLU A 487 6.59 -23.64 2.52
C GLU A 487 5.16 -23.24 2.10
N VAL A 488 4.88 -23.03 0.80
CA VAL A 488 3.51 -22.83 0.27
C VAL A 488 2.63 -24.04 0.59
N ALA A 489 3.11 -25.24 0.28
CA ALA A 489 2.36 -26.47 0.54
C ALA A 489 2.06 -26.67 2.04
N LEU A 490 3.03 -26.36 2.91
CA LEU A 490 2.87 -26.41 4.37
C LEU A 490 1.89 -25.36 4.90
N ALA A 491 1.79 -24.20 4.23
CA ALA A 491 0.82 -23.17 4.60
C ALA A 491 -0.62 -23.51 4.18
N CYS A 492 -0.80 -24.34 3.15
CA CYS A 492 -2.12 -24.81 2.73
C CYS A 492 -2.77 -25.71 3.82
N HIS A 493 -4.09 -25.81 3.81
CA HIS A 493 -4.82 -26.62 4.79
C HIS A 493 -4.63 -28.13 4.55
N TYR A 494 -4.63 -28.54 3.29
CA TYR A 494 -4.41 -29.94 2.89
C TYR A 494 -3.36 -30.05 1.80
N ARG A 495 -2.62 -31.17 1.80
CA ARG A 495 -1.63 -31.54 0.79
C ARG A 495 -1.98 -32.89 0.20
N ILE A 496 -2.22 -32.93 -1.10
CA ILE A 496 -2.43 -34.15 -1.87
C ILE A 496 -1.24 -34.30 -2.79
N ALA A 497 -0.54 -35.43 -2.73
CA ALA A 497 0.68 -35.64 -3.50
C ALA A 497 0.58 -36.85 -4.42
N MET A 498 1.11 -36.70 -5.63
CA MET A 498 1.30 -37.81 -6.55
C MET A 498 2.42 -38.73 -6.07
N ASN A 499 2.15 -40.03 -5.96
CA ASN A 499 3.12 -41.07 -5.60
C ASN A 499 4.02 -41.43 -6.80
N ASP A 500 4.80 -40.46 -7.27
CA ASP A 500 5.75 -40.58 -8.37
C ASP A 500 7.19 -40.36 -7.85
N LYS A 501 8.17 -40.99 -8.49
CA LYS A 501 9.59 -40.85 -8.15
C LYS A 501 10.12 -39.41 -8.24
N ARG A 502 9.49 -38.57 -9.07
CA ARG A 502 9.78 -37.15 -9.26
C ARG A 502 9.16 -36.27 -8.18
N THR A 503 8.13 -36.75 -7.47
CA THR A 503 7.49 -35.99 -6.41
C THR A 503 8.36 -36.01 -5.15
N GLY A 504 8.93 -34.86 -4.85
CA GLY A 504 9.94 -34.67 -3.82
C GLY A 504 9.65 -33.45 -2.96
N PHE A 505 9.96 -33.57 -1.66
CA PHE A 505 9.71 -32.55 -0.65
C PHE A 505 10.97 -32.25 0.13
N GLY A 506 11.26 -30.98 0.41
CA GLY A 506 12.40 -30.63 1.22
C GLY A 506 12.61 -29.12 1.35
N VAL A 507 13.49 -28.75 2.26
CA VAL A 507 13.91 -27.38 2.52
C VAL A 507 15.43 -27.28 2.35
N PRO A 508 15.93 -27.17 1.10
CA PRO A 508 17.36 -27.23 0.80
C PRO A 508 18.13 -25.93 1.06
N GLU A 509 17.52 -24.91 1.67
CA GLU A 509 18.07 -23.57 1.89
C GLU A 509 19.45 -23.58 2.58
N VAL A 510 19.68 -24.53 3.50
CA VAL A 510 20.96 -24.69 4.20
C VAL A 510 22.13 -24.93 3.24
N LYS A 511 21.88 -25.53 2.07
CA LYS A 511 22.89 -25.76 1.03
C LYS A 511 23.37 -24.46 0.39
N LEU A 512 22.60 -23.38 0.52
CA LEU A 512 22.94 -22.02 0.11
C LEU A 512 23.39 -21.14 1.30
N GLY A 513 23.56 -21.72 2.49
CA GLY A 513 23.87 -20.97 3.71
C GLY A 513 22.66 -20.20 4.28
N LEU A 514 21.44 -20.55 3.88
CA LEU A 514 20.19 -19.89 4.29
C LEU A 514 19.35 -20.81 5.18
N LEU A 515 18.31 -20.23 5.79
CA LEU A 515 17.25 -20.98 6.48
C LEU A 515 15.93 -20.84 5.71
N PRO A 516 14.96 -21.75 5.90
CA PRO A 516 13.60 -21.61 5.36
C PRO A 516 12.95 -20.32 5.88
N GLY A 517 12.83 -19.35 5.00
CA GLY A 517 12.59 -17.95 5.36
C GLY A 517 11.12 -17.52 5.36
N ALA A 518 10.22 -18.28 4.73
CA ALA A 518 8.78 -17.99 4.69
C ALA A 518 7.98 -18.67 5.82
N GLY A 519 8.68 -19.26 6.80
CA GLY A 519 8.11 -19.84 8.01
C GLY A 519 8.14 -21.38 8.08
N GLY A 520 8.85 -22.03 7.17
CA GLY A 520 9.05 -23.47 7.11
C GLY A 520 9.69 -24.05 8.38
N THR A 521 10.59 -23.29 9.01
CA THR A 521 11.16 -23.67 10.32
C THR A 521 10.09 -23.88 11.40
N GLN A 522 8.99 -23.13 11.32
CA GLN A 522 7.88 -23.21 12.28
C GLN A 522 6.82 -24.21 11.82
N ARG A 523 6.49 -24.24 10.53
CA ARG A 523 5.43 -25.12 9.98
C ARG A 523 5.82 -26.59 9.94
N LEU A 524 7.11 -26.90 9.80
CA LEU A 524 7.59 -28.28 9.92
C LEU A 524 7.37 -28.81 11.34
N LEU A 525 7.62 -28.00 12.36
CA LEU A 525 7.43 -28.37 13.77
C LEU A 525 5.96 -28.56 14.17
N LYS A 526 5.00 -28.08 13.37
CA LYS A 526 3.58 -28.34 13.59
C LYS A 526 3.18 -29.79 13.27
N ASN A 527 3.94 -30.45 12.38
CA ASN A 527 3.64 -31.80 11.89
C ASN A 527 4.68 -32.85 12.31
N LEU A 528 5.90 -32.42 12.62
CA LEU A 528 7.03 -33.30 12.89
C LEU A 528 7.54 -33.17 14.32
N SER A 529 8.27 -34.19 14.77
CA SER A 529 9.14 -34.07 15.93
C SER A 529 10.24 -33.03 15.68
N LEU A 530 10.78 -32.44 16.75
CA LEU A 530 11.93 -31.52 16.63
C LEU A 530 13.11 -32.18 15.89
N SER A 531 13.37 -33.46 16.17
CA SER A 531 14.47 -34.20 15.53
C SER A 531 14.26 -34.33 14.03
N ASP A 532 13.07 -34.73 13.58
CA ASP A 532 12.77 -34.91 12.16
C ASP A 532 12.76 -33.58 11.40
N ALA A 533 12.24 -32.51 12.03
CA ALA A 533 12.27 -31.18 11.45
C ALA A 533 13.71 -30.66 11.31
N LEU A 534 14.54 -30.78 12.36
CA LEU A 534 15.94 -30.39 12.31
C LEU A 534 16.73 -31.22 11.29
N ASP A 535 16.47 -32.52 11.19
CA ASP A 535 17.09 -33.37 10.19
C ASP A 535 16.77 -32.90 8.76
N LEU A 536 15.52 -32.55 8.44
CA LEU A 536 15.19 -31.96 7.13
C LEU A 536 15.85 -30.59 6.91
N ILE A 537 15.81 -29.70 7.90
CA ILE A 537 16.32 -28.32 7.79
C ILE A 537 17.84 -28.29 7.70
N LEU A 538 18.54 -29.01 8.57
CA LEU A 538 20.00 -28.94 8.69
C LEU A 538 20.74 -29.76 7.63
N THR A 539 20.11 -30.80 7.08
CA THR A 539 20.70 -31.58 5.97
C THR A 539 20.28 -31.05 4.60
N GLY A 540 19.16 -30.32 4.51
CA GLY A 540 18.57 -29.90 3.24
C GLY A 540 18.20 -31.07 2.32
N LYS A 541 17.96 -32.26 2.89
CA LYS A 541 17.66 -33.47 2.11
C LYS A 541 16.22 -33.46 1.59
N GLU A 542 16.04 -34.15 0.47
CA GLU A 542 14.73 -34.37 -0.11
C GLU A 542 14.14 -35.70 0.37
N ILE A 543 12.85 -35.72 0.66
CA ILE A 543 12.07 -36.93 0.95
C ILE A 543 11.02 -37.15 -0.14
N LYS A 544 10.74 -38.42 -0.46
CA LYS A 544 9.74 -38.80 -1.47
C LYS A 544 8.33 -38.90 -0.89
N ALA A 545 7.32 -38.86 -1.76
CA ALA A 545 5.91 -38.80 -1.40
C ALA A 545 5.47 -39.82 -0.33
N LYS A 546 5.85 -41.10 -0.42
CA LYS A 546 5.53 -42.12 0.60
C LYS A 546 6.08 -41.78 1.99
N LYS A 547 7.33 -41.31 2.06
CA LYS A 547 7.95 -40.91 3.31
C LYS A 547 7.30 -39.63 3.85
N ALA A 548 7.03 -38.64 3.01
CA ALA A 548 6.32 -37.42 3.39
C ALA A 548 4.93 -37.73 3.98
N LYS A 549 4.19 -38.67 3.39
CA LYS A 549 2.91 -39.18 3.92
C LYS A 549 3.07 -39.87 5.28
N ALA A 550 4.06 -40.76 5.43
CA ALA A 550 4.33 -41.45 6.69
C ALA A 550 4.73 -40.47 7.82
N MET A 551 5.38 -39.36 7.47
CA MET A 551 5.76 -38.29 8.39
C MET A 551 4.62 -37.28 8.66
N GLY A 552 3.43 -37.45 8.08
CA GLY A 552 2.32 -36.50 8.26
C GLY A 552 2.45 -35.17 7.50
N LEU A 553 3.43 -35.05 6.60
CA LEU A 553 3.63 -33.86 5.76
C LEU A 553 2.73 -33.86 4.50
N VAL A 554 2.11 -35.00 4.19
CA VAL A 554 1.16 -35.15 3.08
C VAL A 554 -0.10 -35.82 3.61
N ASP A 555 -1.27 -35.31 3.25
CA ASP A 555 -2.56 -35.80 3.74
C ASP A 555 -3.11 -36.94 2.89
N ILE A 556 -2.87 -36.93 1.58
CA ILE A 556 -3.37 -37.97 0.67
C ILE A 556 -2.30 -38.27 -0.38
N LEU A 557 -2.07 -39.56 -0.64
CA LEU A 557 -1.29 -40.00 -1.79
C LEU A 557 -2.21 -40.45 -2.92
N VAL A 558 -1.88 -40.04 -4.13
CA VAL A 558 -2.55 -40.45 -5.36
C VAL A 558 -1.57 -41.27 -6.17
N GLU A 559 -1.95 -42.48 -6.58
CA GLU A 559 -1.12 -43.27 -7.47
C GLU A 559 -1.20 -42.72 -8.90
N PRO A 560 -0.08 -42.60 -9.62
CA PRO A 560 -0.10 -42.14 -11.00
C PRO A 560 -0.79 -43.17 -11.90
N ILE A 561 -1.50 -42.67 -12.91
CA ILE A 561 -1.99 -43.46 -14.04
C ILE A 561 -0.76 -44.07 -14.72
N ARG A 562 -0.78 -45.40 -14.90
CA ARG A 562 0.24 -46.16 -15.62
C ARG A 562 -0.33 -46.57 -16.97
N SER A 563 0.21 -45.99 -18.04
CA SER A 563 -0.19 -46.24 -19.42
C SER A 563 0.94 -45.88 -20.38
N ASP A 564 1.01 -46.52 -21.54
CA ASP A 564 2.04 -46.28 -22.58
C ASP A 564 1.67 -45.12 -23.54
N VAL A 565 0.67 -44.31 -23.17
CA VAL A 565 0.14 -43.22 -24.01
C VAL A 565 1.03 -41.98 -23.89
N GLN A 566 1.14 -41.22 -24.98
CA GLN A 566 1.74 -39.87 -24.97
C GLN A 566 0.97 -38.96 -23.97
N ASP A 567 1.65 -37.98 -23.38
CA ASP A 567 1.07 -36.98 -22.46
C ASP A 567 0.55 -37.52 -21.11
N ILE A 568 1.03 -38.70 -20.69
CA ILE A 568 0.69 -39.32 -19.39
C ILE A 568 0.92 -38.41 -18.18
N GLU A 569 1.84 -37.45 -18.28
CA GLU A 569 2.15 -36.52 -17.20
C GLU A 569 1.08 -35.44 -17.06
N GLU A 570 0.53 -34.95 -18.17
CA GLU A 570 -0.59 -34.00 -18.19
C GLU A 570 -1.86 -34.67 -17.68
N GLN A 571 -2.12 -35.92 -18.11
CA GLN A 571 -3.23 -36.72 -17.60
C GLN A 571 -3.12 -36.96 -16.08
N ASN A 572 -1.92 -37.13 -15.56
CA ASN A 572 -1.68 -37.27 -14.13
C ASN A 572 -1.92 -35.97 -13.35
N ILE A 573 -1.62 -34.81 -13.93
CA ILE A 573 -1.97 -33.50 -13.36
C ILE A 573 -3.49 -33.33 -13.32
N GLU A 574 -4.18 -33.65 -14.41
CA GLU A 574 -5.65 -33.56 -14.47
C GLU A 574 -6.32 -34.56 -13.52
N TYR A 575 -5.78 -35.77 -13.41
CA TYR A 575 -6.25 -36.73 -12.43
C TYR A 575 -6.06 -36.22 -10.99
N LEU A 576 -4.90 -35.65 -10.69
CA LEU A 576 -4.62 -35.04 -9.39
C LEU A 576 -5.56 -33.86 -9.10
N ARG A 577 -5.83 -33.01 -10.11
CA ARG A 577 -6.82 -31.93 -10.06
C ARG A 577 -8.21 -32.46 -9.69
N SER A 578 -8.68 -33.52 -10.35
CA SER A 578 -9.99 -34.14 -10.06
C SER A 578 -10.10 -34.66 -8.62
N ILE A 579 -9.01 -35.22 -8.08
CA ILE A 579 -8.95 -35.69 -6.69
C ILE A 579 -8.99 -34.50 -5.72
N ALA A 580 -8.25 -33.42 -6.03
CA ALA A 580 -8.25 -32.20 -5.22
C ALA A 580 -9.64 -31.54 -5.18
N ILE A 581 -10.34 -31.46 -6.32
CA ILE A 581 -11.71 -30.94 -6.39
C ILE A 581 -12.65 -31.75 -5.49
N ARG A 582 -12.60 -33.09 -5.58
CA ARG A 582 -13.39 -33.97 -4.70
C ARG A 582 -13.07 -33.72 -3.22
N LYS A 583 -11.80 -33.52 -2.89
CA LYS A 583 -11.39 -33.25 -1.50
C LYS A 583 -11.88 -31.88 -1.01
N VAL A 584 -11.81 -30.83 -1.82
CA VAL A 584 -12.37 -29.51 -1.47
C VAL A 584 -13.88 -29.64 -1.22
N LYS A 585 -14.63 -30.28 -2.14
CA LYS A 585 -16.07 -30.50 -1.98
C LYS A 585 -16.39 -31.26 -0.68
N TYR A 586 -15.59 -32.26 -0.35
CA TYR A 586 -15.76 -33.02 0.91
C TYR A 586 -15.55 -32.15 2.15
N VAL A 587 -14.46 -31.37 2.19
CA VAL A 587 -14.10 -30.47 3.31
C VAL A 587 -15.06 -29.29 3.45
N PHE A 588 -15.68 -28.86 2.35
CA PHE A 588 -16.71 -27.83 2.41
C PHE A 588 -18.02 -28.36 2.99
N ASN A 589 -18.36 -29.62 2.73
CA ASN A 589 -19.63 -30.22 3.13
C ASN A 589 -19.61 -30.84 4.55
N HIS A 590 -18.45 -30.98 5.19
CA HIS A 590 -18.25 -31.61 6.51
C HIS A 590 -17.16 -30.89 7.27
#